data_AF-A0A9D6MN83-F1
#
_entry.id   AF-A0A9D6MN83-F1
#
_cell.length_a   1.000
_cell.length_b   1.000
_cell.length_c   1.000
_cell.angle_alpha   90.00
_cell.angle_beta   90.00
_cell.angle_gamma   90.00
#
_symmetry.space_group_name_H-M   'P 1'
#
loop_
_entity.id
_entity.type
_entity.pdbx_description
1 polymer ?
#
loop_
_entity_poly.entity_id
_entity_poly.type
_entity_poly.pdbx_seq_one_letter_code
_entity_poly.pdbx_strand_id
1 'polypeptide(L)'
;MGSRLEGGRRIFVALVLLVVAGCYWSKYDKLTRTHVELLLSMAAKLAAVTREEGAPPASFAEYRYPLERARDFTRIVAGRFEGRPSLAAFRTFCDAYEDVLKAAEFWRGADPGANADLERAQEKLRADAVTVLHALDAEAER
;
A
#
# COMPACT_ATOMS: atom_id res chain seq x y z
N MET A 1 -39.52 33.49 17.17
CA MET A 1 -39.19 32.09 17.54
C MET A 1 -38.63 31.37 16.31
N GLY A 2 -37.31 31.35 16.12
CA GLY A 2 -36.67 30.71 14.94
C GLY A 2 -35.28 30.13 15.19
N SER A 3 -34.61 30.47 16.29
CA SER A 3 -33.19 30.14 16.49
C SER A 3 -32.90 28.73 17.04
N ARG A 4 -33.87 28.04 17.65
CA ARG A 4 -33.63 26.72 18.27
C ARG A 4 -33.53 25.56 17.27
N LEU A 5 -34.24 25.63 16.15
CA LEU A 5 -34.26 24.55 15.15
C LEU A 5 -33.01 24.55 14.25
N GLU A 6 -32.43 25.73 13.98
CA GLU A 6 -31.19 25.84 13.21
C GLU A 6 -29.96 25.35 13.97
N GLY A 7 -29.90 25.60 15.29
CA GLY A 7 -28.80 25.13 16.15
C GLY A 7 -28.73 23.60 16.24
N GLY A 8 -29.87 22.93 16.44
CA GLY A 8 -29.94 21.46 16.48
C GLY A 8 -29.56 20.80 15.15
N ARG A 9 -30.01 21.38 14.01
CA ARG A 9 -29.66 20.88 12.67
C ARG A 9 -28.17 21.03 12.37
N ARG A 10 -27.53 22.14 12.78
CA ARG A 10 -26.08 22.37 12.60
C ARG A 10 -25.24 21.41 13.44
N ILE A 11 -25.63 21.15 14.69
CA ILE A 11 -24.94 20.21 15.58
C ILE A 11 -25.05 18.77 15.04
N PHE A 12 -26.23 18.37 14.57
CA PHE A 12 -26.44 17.05 13.98
C PHE A 12 -25.60 16.84 12.72
N VAL A 13 -25.55 17.83 11.83
CA VAL A 13 -24.70 17.77 10.63
C VAL A 13 -23.21 17.70 11.01
N ALA A 14 -22.76 18.47 12.00
CA ALA A 14 -21.37 18.39 12.47
C ALA A 14 -21.03 17.02 13.07
N LEU A 15 -21.92 16.43 13.86
CA LEU A 15 -21.75 15.08 14.43
C LEU A 15 -21.72 14.00 13.35
N VAL A 16 -22.60 14.07 12.36
CA VAL A 16 -22.60 13.13 11.22
C VAL A 16 -21.30 13.26 10.42
N LEU A 17 -20.82 14.48 10.18
CA LEU A 17 -19.54 14.72 9.50
C LEU A 17 -18.36 14.18 10.31
N LEU A 18 -18.38 14.30 11.64
CA LEU A 18 -17.35 13.74 12.53
C LEU A 18 -17.35 12.21 12.55
N VAL A 19 -18.53 11.58 12.61
CA VAL A 19 -18.67 10.12 12.57
C VAL A 19 -18.22 9.56 11.22
N VAL A 20 -18.64 10.18 10.12
CA VAL A 20 -18.21 9.80 8.77
C VAL A 20 -16.70 10.00 8.61
N ALA A 21 -16.14 11.07 9.19
CA ALA A 21 -14.71 11.33 9.16
C ALA A 21 -13.89 10.30 9.95
N GLY A 22 -14.37 9.88 11.13
CA GLY A 22 -13.73 8.86 11.98
C GLY A 22 -13.81 7.44 11.39
N CYS A 23 -14.94 7.07 10.79
CA CYS A 23 -15.08 5.77 10.12
C CYS A 23 -14.17 5.64 8.89
N TYR A 24 -13.98 6.73 8.13
CA TYR A 24 -13.06 6.72 6.99
C TYR A 24 -11.59 6.63 7.42
N TRP A 25 -11.24 7.22 8.56
CA TRP A 25 -9.89 7.14 9.12
C TRP A 25 -9.51 5.71 9.51
N SER A 26 -10.38 5.04 10.26
CA SER A 26 -10.16 3.66 10.68
C SER A 26 -10.09 2.69 9.49
N LYS A 27 -10.86 2.96 8.42
CA LYS A 27 -10.78 2.17 7.18
C LYS A 27 -9.49 2.42 6.39
N TYR A 28 -8.99 3.65 6.34
CA TYR A 28 -7.75 3.98 5.63
C TYR A 28 -6.55 3.23 6.19
N ASP A 29 -6.33 3.31 7.51
CA ASP A 29 -5.20 2.63 8.16
C ASP A 29 -5.26 1.11 7.91
N LYS A 30 -6.41 0.50 8.21
CA LYS A 30 -6.62 -0.94 8.03
C LYS A 30 -6.37 -1.39 6.59
N LEU A 31 -6.93 -0.68 5.60
CA LEU A 31 -6.77 -1.05 4.19
C LEU A 31 -5.33 -0.86 3.71
N THR A 32 -4.64 0.19 4.17
CA THR A 32 -3.23 0.42 3.83
C THR A 32 -2.36 -0.73 4.35
N ARG A 33 -2.55 -1.15 5.61
CA ARG A 33 -1.85 -2.32 6.18
C ARG A 33 -2.12 -3.60 5.39
N THR A 34 -3.38 -3.85 5.04
CA THR A 34 -3.75 -5.02 4.22
C THR A 34 -3.05 -5.01 2.85
N HIS A 35 -2.94 -3.85 2.19
CA HIS A 35 -2.20 -3.78 0.93
C HIS A 35 -0.69 -4.05 1.13
N VAL A 36 -0.10 -3.53 2.21
CA VAL A 36 1.32 -3.80 2.55
C VAL A 36 1.54 -5.30 2.75
N GLU A 37 0.74 -5.94 3.59
CA GLU A 37 0.83 -7.39 3.87
C GLU A 37 0.66 -8.22 2.60
N LEU A 38 -0.35 -7.90 1.79
CA LEU A 38 -0.62 -8.62 0.54
C LEU A 38 0.55 -8.50 -0.44
N LEU A 39 1.06 -7.28 -0.66
CA LEU A 39 2.16 -7.06 -1.60
C LEU A 39 3.47 -7.71 -1.11
N LEU A 40 3.76 -7.69 0.20
CA LEU A 40 4.89 -8.44 0.76
C LEU A 40 4.75 -9.95 0.53
N SER A 41 3.55 -10.50 0.76
CA SER A 41 3.27 -11.92 0.52
C SER A 41 3.44 -12.30 -0.95
N MET A 42 2.92 -11.48 -1.86
CA MET A 42 3.04 -11.72 -3.30
C MET A 42 4.50 -11.61 -3.79
N ALA A 43 5.28 -10.68 -3.24
CA ALA A 43 6.71 -10.56 -3.55
C ALA A 43 7.51 -11.78 -3.06
N ALA A 44 7.19 -12.30 -1.88
CA ALA A 44 7.80 -13.52 -1.36
C ALA A 44 7.44 -14.73 -2.22
N LYS A 45 6.16 -14.88 -2.59
CA LYS A 45 5.69 -15.94 -3.48
C LYS A 45 6.39 -15.88 -4.83
N LEU A 46 6.46 -14.70 -5.46
CA LEU A 46 7.10 -14.51 -6.76
C LEU A 46 8.56 -14.95 -6.74
N ALA A 47 9.32 -14.55 -5.72
CA ALA A 47 10.72 -14.93 -5.61
C ALA A 47 10.91 -16.43 -5.36
N ALA A 48 10.04 -17.06 -4.57
CA ALA A 48 10.07 -18.50 -4.36
C ALA A 48 9.85 -19.25 -5.68
N VAL A 49 8.79 -18.93 -6.41
CA VAL A 49 8.47 -19.55 -7.71
C VAL A 49 9.59 -19.33 -8.72
N THR A 50 10.12 -18.10 -8.82
CA THR A 50 11.19 -17.77 -9.78
C THR A 50 12.46 -18.60 -9.53
N ARG A 51 12.81 -18.83 -8.25
CA ARG A 51 13.99 -19.63 -7.88
C ARG A 51 13.74 -21.13 -8.07
N GLU A 52 12.56 -21.63 -7.71
CA GLU A 52 12.20 -23.05 -7.83
C GLU A 52 12.18 -23.50 -9.29
N GLU A 53 11.58 -22.71 -10.17
CA GLU A 53 11.46 -23.00 -11.59
C GLU A 53 12.76 -22.72 -12.37
N GLY A 54 13.70 -21.97 -11.78
CA GLY A 54 14.88 -21.50 -12.49
C GLY A 54 14.54 -20.61 -13.69
N ALA A 55 13.36 -19.98 -13.68
CA ALA A 55 12.90 -19.02 -14.69
C ALA A 55 11.80 -18.11 -14.11
N PRO A 56 11.57 -16.92 -14.70
CA PRO A 56 10.39 -16.12 -14.39
C PRO A 56 9.09 -16.90 -14.64
N PRO A 57 8.02 -16.66 -13.87
CA PRO A 57 6.74 -17.33 -14.11
C PRO A 57 6.17 -16.98 -15.48
N ALA A 58 5.43 -17.93 -16.09
CA ALA A 58 4.84 -17.76 -17.42
C ALA A 58 3.85 -16.60 -17.52
N SER A 59 3.25 -16.18 -16.40
CA SER A 59 2.36 -15.03 -16.32
C SER A 59 2.62 -14.22 -15.06
N PHE A 60 2.62 -12.89 -15.23
CA PHE A 60 2.76 -11.93 -14.14
C PHE A 60 1.41 -11.33 -13.68
N ALA A 61 0.29 -11.72 -14.30
CA ALA A 61 -1.02 -11.12 -14.04
C ALA A 61 -1.44 -11.22 -12.57
N GLU A 62 -1.19 -12.37 -11.93
CA GLU A 62 -1.50 -12.59 -10.51
C GLU A 62 -0.73 -11.63 -9.59
N TYR A 63 0.50 -11.27 -9.96
CA TYR A 63 1.37 -10.38 -9.17
C TYR A 63 1.12 -8.90 -9.48
N ARG A 64 0.75 -8.56 -10.73
CA ARG A 64 0.45 -7.19 -11.15
C ARG A 64 -0.90 -6.69 -10.63
N TYR A 65 -1.91 -7.55 -10.60
CA TYR A 65 -3.27 -7.13 -10.21
C TYR A 65 -3.36 -6.53 -8.79
N PRO A 66 -2.75 -7.11 -7.74
CA PRO A 66 -2.72 -6.49 -6.41
C PRO A 66 -2.06 -5.10 -6.39
N LEU A 67 -0.99 -4.89 -7.19
CA LEU A 67 -0.33 -3.59 -7.32
C LEU A 67 -1.25 -2.57 -7.99
N GLU A 68 -1.94 -2.95 -9.06
CA GLU A 68 -2.94 -2.08 -9.71
C GLU A 68 -4.00 -1.64 -8.70
N ARG A 69 -4.55 -2.58 -7.90
CA ARG A 69 -5.53 -2.27 -6.86
C ARG A 69 -4.97 -1.36 -5.77
N ALA A 70 -3.72 -1.55 -5.35
CA ALA A 70 -3.06 -0.67 -4.39
C ALA A 70 -2.87 0.76 -4.95
N ARG A 71 -2.46 0.88 -6.22
CA ARG A 71 -2.35 2.17 -6.91
C ARG A 71 -3.71 2.85 -7.07
N ASP A 72 -4.76 2.10 -7.42
CA ASP A 72 -6.15 2.59 -7.47
C ASP A 72 -6.59 3.14 -6.11
N PHE A 73 -6.30 2.40 -5.03
CA PHE A 73 -6.55 2.85 -3.67
C PHE A 73 -5.87 4.20 -3.39
N THR A 74 -4.58 4.37 -3.74
CA THR A 74 -3.88 5.66 -3.52
C THR A 74 -4.55 6.83 -4.24
N ARG A 75 -5.10 6.61 -5.45
CA ARG A 75 -5.81 7.63 -6.23
C ARG A 75 -7.14 8.01 -5.58
N ILE A 76 -7.88 7.02 -5.09
CA ILE A 76 -9.18 7.21 -4.43
C ILE A 76 -9.02 8.02 -3.13
N VAL A 77 -7.99 7.69 -2.34
CA VAL A 77 -7.79 8.28 -1.00
C VAL A 77 -7.04 9.61 -1.05
N ALA A 78 -6.33 9.92 -2.13
CA ALA A 78 -5.56 11.15 -2.34
C ALA A 78 -6.36 12.41 -1.94
N GLY A 79 -7.57 12.59 -2.46
CA GLY A 79 -8.35 13.81 -2.21
C GLY A 79 -8.63 14.11 -0.72
N ARG A 80 -8.64 13.08 0.14
CA ARG A 80 -8.88 13.23 1.58
C ARG A 80 -7.60 13.20 2.41
N PHE A 81 -6.59 12.48 1.97
CA PHE A 81 -5.40 12.16 2.75
C PHE A 81 -4.11 12.69 2.12
N GLU A 82 -4.21 13.60 1.14
CA GLU A 82 -3.05 14.26 0.55
C GLU A 82 -2.20 14.95 1.63
N GLY A 83 -0.87 14.87 1.47
CA GLY A 83 0.08 15.43 2.43
C GLY A 83 0.37 14.53 3.64
N ARG A 84 -0.32 13.39 3.80
CA ARG A 84 0.02 12.42 4.84
C ARG A 84 1.34 11.70 4.56
N PRO A 85 2.26 11.63 5.53
CA PRO A 85 3.45 10.81 5.45
C PRO A 85 3.16 9.35 5.08
N SER A 86 2.10 8.75 5.65
CA SER A 86 1.73 7.35 5.37
C SER A 86 1.34 7.13 3.91
N LEU A 87 0.60 8.07 3.31
CA LEU A 87 0.19 7.98 1.91
C LEU A 87 1.39 8.14 0.96
N ALA A 88 2.28 9.09 1.26
CA ALA A 88 3.51 9.28 0.50
C ALA A 88 4.42 8.04 0.57
N ALA A 89 4.63 7.50 1.78
CA ALA A 89 5.38 6.27 1.98
C ALA A 89 4.74 5.08 1.25
N PHE A 90 3.40 4.98 1.25
CA PHE A 90 2.70 3.89 0.60
C PHE A 90 2.79 3.94 -0.93
N ARG A 91 2.82 5.14 -1.53
CA ARG A 91 3.12 5.32 -2.96
C ARG A 91 4.54 4.80 -3.28
N THR A 92 5.54 5.19 -2.50
CA THR A 92 6.93 4.71 -2.66
C THR A 92 7.03 3.19 -2.51
N PHE A 93 6.31 2.61 -1.55
CA PHE A 93 6.24 1.16 -1.36
C PHE A 93 5.65 0.44 -2.58
N CYS A 94 4.63 1.00 -3.24
CA CYS A 94 4.09 0.44 -4.48
C CYS A 94 5.12 0.44 -5.61
N ASP A 95 5.95 1.48 -5.71
CA ASP A 95 7.01 1.56 -6.72
C ASP A 95 8.13 0.54 -6.43
N ALA A 96 8.51 0.35 -5.17
CA ALA A 96 9.45 -0.70 -4.79
C ALA A 96 8.90 -2.12 -5.09
N TYR A 97 7.59 -2.34 -4.97
CA TYR A 97 6.98 -3.61 -5.36
C TYR A 97 7.07 -3.82 -6.89
N GLU A 98 6.83 -2.78 -7.68
CA GLU A 98 7.03 -2.84 -9.13
C GLU A 98 8.47 -3.17 -9.51
N ASP A 99 9.46 -2.68 -8.76
CA ASP A 99 10.86 -3.03 -8.98
C ASP A 99 11.17 -4.51 -8.67
N VAL A 100 10.49 -5.11 -7.69
CA VAL A 100 10.54 -6.57 -7.49
C VAL A 100 9.99 -7.31 -8.70
N LEU A 101 8.87 -6.85 -9.27
CA LEU A 101 8.30 -7.47 -10.48
C LEU A 101 9.28 -7.40 -11.65
N LYS A 102 9.91 -6.23 -11.87
CA LYS A 102 10.93 -6.04 -12.92
C LYS A 102 12.13 -6.96 -12.71
N ALA A 103 12.66 -7.02 -11.48
CA ALA A 103 13.80 -7.87 -11.16
C ALA A 103 13.49 -9.35 -11.42
N ALA A 104 12.28 -9.81 -11.07
CA ALA A 104 11.84 -11.18 -11.34
C ALA A 104 11.61 -11.45 -12.85
N GLU A 105 11.04 -10.49 -13.60
CA GLU A 105 10.79 -10.63 -15.05
C GLU A 105 12.09 -10.75 -15.86
N PHE A 106 13.11 -9.99 -15.48
CA PHE A 106 14.44 -10.05 -16.08
C PHE A 106 15.35 -11.13 -15.48
N TRP A 107 14.88 -11.88 -14.49
CA TRP A 107 15.68 -12.88 -13.80
C TRP A 107 16.13 -14.00 -14.77
N ARG A 108 17.40 -14.38 -14.68
CA ARG A 108 18.01 -15.45 -15.46
C ARG A 108 18.84 -16.32 -14.51
N GLY A 109 18.47 -17.57 -14.32
CA GLY A 109 19.14 -18.43 -13.32
C GLY A 109 20.60 -18.76 -13.62
N ALA A 110 21.03 -18.58 -14.86
CA ALA A 110 22.43 -18.71 -15.26
C ALA A 110 23.27 -17.44 -14.98
N ASP A 111 22.63 -16.31 -14.63
CA ASP A 111 23.30 -15.06 -14.30
C ASP A 111 23.62 -15.02 -12.80
N PRO A 112 24.90 -14.96 -12.40
CA PRO A 112 25.30 -14.85 -11.00
C PRO A 112 24.74 -13.62 -10.28
N GLY A 113 24.41 -12.54 -11.01
CA GLY A 113 23.87 -11.29 -10.46
C GLY A 113 22.37 -11.31 -10.24
N ALA A 114 21.62 -12.18 -10.93
CA ALA A 114 20.16 -12.13 -10.95
C ALA A 114 19.53 -12.38 -9.56
N ASN A 115 20.12 -13.27 -8.75
CA ASN A 115 19.63 -13.48 -7.38
C ASN A 115 19.90 -12.26 -6.49
N ALA A 116 21.07 -11.63 -6.62
CA ALA A 116 21.43 -10.45 -5.83
C ALA A 116 20.52 -9.25 -6.14
N ASP A 117 20.13 -9.07 -7.41
CA ASP A 117 19.22 -8.00 -7.81
C ASP A 117 17.80 -8.20 -7.28
N LEU A 118 17.28 -9.42 -7.37
CA LEU A 118 15.97 -9.77 -6.79
C LEU A 118 15.97 -9.61 -5.26
N GLU A 119 17.02 -10.05 -4.58
CA GLU A 119 17.19 -9.88 -3.13
C GLU A 119 17.25 -8.40 -2.74
N ARG A 120 18.00 -7.58 -3.48
CA ARG A 120 18.09 -6.14 -3.24
C ARG A 120 16.73 -5.45 -3.40
N ALA A 121 15.96 -5.82 -4.42
CA ALA A 121 14.61 -5.30 -4.63
C ALA A 121 13.68 -5.71 -3.48
N GLN A 122 13.74 -6.97 -3.03
CA GLN A 122 12.95 -7.44 -1.89
C GLN A 122 13.33 -6.73 -0.58
N GLU A 123 14.61 -6.47 -0.36
CA GLU A 123 15.05 -5.77 0.85
C GLU A 123 14.57 -4.31 0.87
N LYS A 124 14.66 -3.63 -0.27
CA LYS A 124 14.08 -2.28 -0.41
C LYS A 124 12.57 -2.30 -0.13
N LEU A 125 11.84 -3.26 -0.68
CA LEU A 125 10.40 -3.40 -0.45
C LEU A 125 10.07 -3.55 1.04
N ARG A 126 10.83 -4.36 1.79
CA ARG A 126 10.65 -4.54 3.24
C ARG A 126 10.95 -3.25 4.01
N ALA A 127 12.03 -2.55 3.67
CA ALA A 127 12.38 -1.26 4.29
C ALA A 127 11.29 -0.20 4.05
N ASP A 128 10.73 -0.13 2.84
CA ASP A 128 9.64 0.77 2.52
C ASP A 128 8.34 0.37 3.26
N ALA A 129 8.07 -0.94 3.42
CA ALA A 129 6.93 -1.41 4.23
C ALA A 129 7.02 -0.94 5.68
N VAL A 130 8.20 -1.08 6.31
CA VAL A 130 8.47 -0.58 7.66
C VAL A 130 8.21 0.93 7.74
N THR A 131 8.62 1.68 6.73
CA THR A 131 8.38 3.13 6.64
C THR A 131 6.88 3.46 6.59
N VAL A 132 6.08 2.72 5.82
CA VAL A 132 4.62 2.88 5.77
C VAL A 132 4.00 2.64 7.14
N LEU A 133 4.34 1.51 7.78
CA LEU A 133 3.75 1.10 9.06
C LEU A 133 4.09 2.10 10.17
N HIS A 134 5.35 2.53 10.26
CA HIS A 134 5.74 3.58 11.21
C HIS A 134 5.00 4.90 10.97
N ALA A 135 4.81 5.31 9.72
CA ALA A 135 4.08 6.53 9.40
C ALA A 135 2.60 6.42 9.80
N LEU A 136 1.98 5.25 9.61
CA LEU A 136 0.61 4.99 10.06
C LEU A 136 0.48 5.05 11.59
N ASP A 137 1.40 4.39 12.32
CA ASP A 137 1.40 4.40 13.79
C ASP A 137 1.60 5.83 14.33
N ALA A 138 2.56 6.58 13.78
CA ALA A 138 2.81 7.98 14.17
C ALA A 138 1.68 8.96 13.80
N GLU A 139 0.80 8.59 12.86
CA GLU A 139 -0.41 9.36 12.54
C GLU A 139 -1.60 8.98 13.43
N ALA A 140 -1.62 7.79 14.01
CA ALA A 140 -2.67 7.34 14.92
C ALA A 140 -2.54 7.93 16.34
N GLU A 141 -1.33 8.33 16.72
CA GLU A 141 -1.02 8.95 18.03
C GLU A 141 -1.30 10.47 18.09
N ARG A 142 -1.70 11.09 16.96
CA ARG A 142 -1.99 12.53 16.85
C ARG A 142 -3.47 12.84 16.87
#